data_AF-A0A9X2G577-F1
#
_entry.id   AF-A0A9X2G577-F1
#
_cell.length_a   1.000
_cell.length_b   1.000
_cell.length_c   1.000
_cell.angle_alpha   90.00
_cell.angle_beta   90.00
_cell.angle_gamma   90.00
#
_symmetry.space_group_name_H-M   'P 1'
#
loop_
_entity.id
_entity.type
_entity.pdbx_description
1 polymer ?
#
loop_
_entity_poly.entity_id
_entity_poly.type
_entity_poly.pdbx_seq_one_letter_code
_entity_poly.pdbx_strand_id
1 'polypeptide(L)' 'MAKPCPKEFRDDVVAVARKGQAPLAQIAKDFGISEGSLANWMKQADVEDAGGPV' A
#
# COMPACT_ATOMS: atom_id res chain seq x y z
N MET A 1 8.47 13.84 17.03
CA MET A 1 7.24 13.57 16.24
C MET A 1 7.65 12.67 15.08
N ALA A 2 7.39 11.36 15.17
CA ALA A 2 7.65 10.47 14.04
C ALA A 2 6.77 10.95 12.89
N LYS A 3 7.39 11.48 11.83
CA LYS A 3 6.66 11.95 10.65
C LYS A 3 5.98 10.70 10.08
N PRO A 4 4.66 10.53 10.20
CA PRO A 4 4.02 9.35 9.67
C PRO A 4 4.29 9.36 8.16
N CYS A 5 4.66 8.21 7.59
CA CYS A 5 4.75 8.11 6.14
C CYS A 5 3.43 8.65 5.56
N PRO A 6 3.47 9.61 4.63
CA PRO A 6 2.27 10.33 4.18
C PRO A 6 1.26 9.33 3.61
N LYS A 7 -0.04 9.53 3.91
CA LYS A 7 -1.12 8.64 3.44
C LYS A 7 -1.10 8.53 1.91
N GLU A 8 -0.86 9.65 1.22
CA GLU A 8 -0.72 9.71 -0.25
C GLU A 8 0.35 8.74 -0.77
N PHE A 9 1.52 8.67 -0.14
CA PHE A 9 2.56 7.73 -0.56
C PHE A 9 2.12 6.27 -0.39
N ARG A 10 1.43 5.96 0.70
CA ARG A 10 0.92 4.59 0.92
C ARG A 10 -0.13 4.24 -0.13
N ASP A 11 -1.01 5.18 -0.45
CA ASP A 11 -2.08 5.03 -1.44
C ASP A 11 -1.52 4.79 -2.85
N ASP A 12 -0.52 5.57 -3.27
CA ASP A 12 0.17 5.40 -4.55
C ASP A 12 0.80 3.99 -4.67
N VAL A 13 1.51 3.55 -3.62
CA VAL A 13 2.15 2.23 -3.63
C VAL A 13 1.10 1.11 -3.64
N VAL A 14 0.03 1.26 -2.86
CA VAL A 14 -1.08 0.29 -2.85
C VAL A 14 -1.80 0.26 -4.19
N ALA A 15 -2.01 1.40 -4.85
CA ALA A 15 -2.62 1.48 -6.17
C ALA A 15 -1.77 0.76 -7.23
N VAL A 16 -0.44 0.94 -7.19
CA VAL A 16 0.49 0.22 -8.06
C VAL A 16 0.47 -1.29 -7.78
N ALA A 17 0.43 -1.69 -6.51
CA ALA A 17 0.32 -3.09 -6.10
C ALA A 17 -1.02 -3.73 -6.52
N ARG A 18 -2.14 -3.02 -6.35
CA ARG A 18 -3.48 -3.47 -6.79
C ARG A 18 -3.59 -3.62 -8.31
N LYS A 19 -2.87 -2.80 -9.09
CA LYS A 19 -2.81 -2.95 -10.55
C LYS A 19 -2.16 -4.28 -10.98
N GLY A 20 -1.46 -5.00 -10.10
CA GLY A 20 -0.91 -6.33 -10.39
C GLY A 20 0.20 -6.34 -11.44
N GLN A 21 0.81 -5.19 -11.74
CA GLN A 21 1.84 -5.05 -12.78
C GLN A 21 3.19 -5.70 -12.39
N ALA A 22 3.42 -5.93 -11.09
CA ALA A 22 4.63 -6.52 -10.56
C ALA A 22 4.35 -7.25 -9.22
N PRO A 23 5.19 -8.21 -8.82
CA PRO A 23 5.08 -8.84 -7.51
C PRO A 23 5.36 -7.83 -6.37
N LEU A 24 4.69 -8.01 -5.23
CA LEU A 24 4.80 -7.13 -4.06
C LEU A 24 6.25 -6.91 -3.62
N ALA A 25 7.10 -7.94 -3.69
CA ALA A 25 8.52 -7.85 -3.41
C ALA A 25 9.27 -6.83 -4.28
N GLN A 26 8.96 -6.81 -5.57
CA GLN A 26 9.61 -5.90 -6.51
C GLN A 26 9.10 -4.48 -6.32
N ILE A 27 7.79 -4.31 -6.12
CA ILE A 27 7.18 -3.01 -5.81
C ILE A 27 7.76 -2.44 -4.52
N ALA A 28 7.78 -3.22 -3.45
CA ALA A 28 8.37 -2.80 -2.18
C ALA A 28 9.82 -2.35 -2.33
N LYS A 29 10.63 -3.09 -3.10
CA LYS A 29 12.02 -2.75 -3.39
C LYS A 29 12.18 -1.47 -4.21
N ASP A 30 11.33 -1.27 -5.22
CA ASP A 30 11.34 -0.07 -6.08
C ASP A 30 10.99 1.20 -5.28
N PHE A 31 10.01 1.11 -4.40
CA PHE A 31 9.58 2.19 -3.51
C PHE A 31 10.44 2.33 -2.24
N GLY A 32 11.44 1.46 -2.03
CA GLY A 32 12.33 1.51 -0.88
C GLY A 32 11.66 1.17 0.47
N ILE A 33 10.59 0.36 0.45
CA ILE A 33 9.85 -0.08 1.64
C ILE A 33 10.02 -1.59 1.88
N SER A 34 9.61 -2.06 3.06
CA SER A 34 9.56 -3.49 3.36
C SER A 34 8.26 -4.11 2.84
N GLU A 35 8.33 -5.34 2.30
CA GLU A 35 7.15 -6.11 1.87
C GLU A 35 6.07 -6.21 2.96
N GLY A 36 6.46 -6.41 4.22
CA GLY A 36 5.50 -6.47 5.34
C GLY A 36 4.72 -5.17 5.53
N SER A 37 5.33 -4.01 5.22
CA SER A 37 4.63 -2.72 5.26
C SER A 37 3.61 -2.62 4.12
N LEU A 38 4.02 -3.02 2.91
CA LEU A 38 3.13 -3.05 1.74
C LEU A 38 1.94 -4.00 1.94
N ALA A 39 2.19 -5.20 2.47
CA ALA A 39 1.14 -6.17 2.77
C ALA A 39 0.14 -5.66 3.81
N ASN A 40 0.62 -4.93 4.83
CA ASN A 40 -0.26 -4.30 5.82
C ASN A 40 -1.10 -3.17 5.20
N TRP A 41 -0.50 -2.33 4.34
CA TRP A 41 -1.23 -1.26 3.66
C TRP A 41 -2.28 -1.79 2.68
N MET A 42 -1.95 -2.85 1.93
CA MET A 42 -2.91 -3.54 1.07
C MET A 42 -4.12 -4.06 1.86
N LYS A 43 -3.88 -4.69 3.02
CA LYS A 43 -4.96 -5.15 3.92
C LYS A 43 -5.81 -4.01 4.46
N GLN A 44 -5.19 -2.90 4.86
CA GLN A 44 -5.92 -1.72 5.34
C GLN A 44 -6.76 -1.08 4.24
N ALA A 45 -6.21 -0.95 3.04
CA ALA A 45 -6.93 -0.43 1.88
C ALA A 45 -8.11 -1.34 1.47
N ASP A 46 -7.95 -2.66 1.57
CA ASP A 46 -9.03 -3.62 1.34
C ASP A 46 -10.19 -3.46 2.33
N VAL A 47 -9.87 -3.21 3.60
CA VAL A 47 -10.87 -2.95 4.65
C VAL A 47 -11.54 -1.57 4.48
N GLU A 48 -10.79 -0.52 4.12
CA GLU A 48 -11.36 0.81 3.83
C GLU A 48 -12.30 0.76 2.60
N ASP A 49 -11.93 0.02 1.55
CA ASP A 49 -12.69 -0.14 0.30
C ASP A 49 -13.95 -1.01 0.48
N ALA A 50 -13.85 -2.11 1.23
CA ALA A 50 -14.99 -2.97 1.56
C ALA A 50 -15.99 -2.34 2.56
N GLY A 51 -15.63 -1.22 3.20
CA GLY A 51 -16.46 -0.47 4.15
C GLY A 51 -17.14 0.77 3.56
N GLY A 52 -16.99 1.06 2.27
CA GLY A 52 -17.64 2.21 1.63
C GLY A 52 -19.17 2.05 1.56
N PRO A 53 -19.97 3.08 1.94
CA PRO A 53 -21.42 2.96 2.04
C PRO A 53 -22.05 2.75 0.67
N VAL A 54 -22.96 1.77 0.61
CA VAL A 54 -23.97 1.63 -0.44
C VAL A 54 -24.97 2.79 -0.42
#